data_AF-A0A3D3PM57-F1
#
_entry.id   AF-A0A3D3PM57-F1
#
_cell.length_a   1.000
_cell.length_b   1.000
_cell.length_c   1.000
_cell.angle_alpha   90.00
_cell.angle_beta   90.00
_cell.angle_gamma   90.00
#
_symmetry.space_group_name_H-M   'P 1'
#
loop_
_entity.id
_entity.type
_entity.pdbx_description
1 polymer ?
#
loop_
_entity_poly.entity_id
_entity_poly.type
_entity_poly.pdbx_seq_one_letter_code
_entity_poly.pdbx_strand_id
1 'polypeptide(L)'
;QDDMLDNPKRRQALIDALNHRLAEVDKRRVTIDLAEAADVIANDLAKKRSANVEALLQAARKAVADFGAEFRRDYELRKRTNKVLGRYTAKDNIKFDGLSRVSHVTDATDWRVEYPFVVLTPDTEDEMAGLVKGCIELGLTIIPRGGGTGYTGGAIPLTPLSAVINTEKLEALGAVEMAMLPGVDREYATIYSGAGVVTKRVSDAAERAGFVFAVDPTSAEASCIGGNIAMNAGGKKAVLWGTALDNLASWRMVDPNGDWLEVTRLEHNLGKIHDAPTAKFKLEWTHPAEKGSDKTKNGKPFKTETLEIPGRTFRKEGLGKDVTDKFLAGLPGIQKEGCDGL
;
A
#
# COMPACT_ATOMS: atom_id res chain seq x y z
N GLN A 1 -15.25 -15.26 -8.39
CA GLN A 1 -15.42 -15.26 -6.93
C GLN A 1 -16.69 -14.51 -6.53
N ASP A 2 -16.89 -13.27 -7.01
CA ASP A 2 -18.06 -12.44 -6.63
C ASP A 2 -19.41 -13.10 -6.93
N ASP A 3 -19.63 -13.63 -8.14
CA ASP A 3 -20.85 -14.38 -8.49
C ASP A 3 -21.16 -15.55 -7.52
N MET A 4 -20.11 -16.20 -7.00
CA MET A 4 -20.23 -17.32 -6.06
C MET A 4 -20.42 -16.88 -4.61
N LEU A 5 -20.05 -15.64 -4.28
CA LEU A 5 -20.37 -15.00 -3.01
C LEU A 5 -21.85 -14.58 -3.00
N ASP A 6 -22.32 -14.01 -4.10
CA ASP A 6 -23.69 -13.48 -4.23
C ASP A 6 -24.73 -14.58 -4.46
N ASN A 7 -24.33 -15.75 -4.97
CA ASN A 7 -25.22 -16.89 -5.23
C ASN A 7 -24.84 -18.14 -4.41
N PRO A 8 -25.31 -18.27 -3.16
CA PRO A 8 -25.02 -19.43 -2.31
C PRO A 8 -25.46 -20.77 -2.91
N LYS A 9 -26.54 -20.80 -3.70
CA LYS A 9 -27.03 -22.03 -4.35
C LYS A 9 -26.06 -22.50 -5.43
N ARG A 10 -25.60 -21.58 -6.28
CA ARG A 10 -24.60 -21.88 -7.31
C ARG A 10 -23.28 -22.34 -6.70
N ARG A 11 -22.88 -21.69 -5.59
CA ARG A 11 -21.73 -22.13 -4.79
C ARG A 11 -21.86 -23.55 -4.29
N GLN A 12 -22.99 -23.89 -3.66
CA GLN A 12 -23.21 -25.24 -3.17
C GLN A 12 -23.22 -26.26 -4.31
N ALA A 13 -23.88 -25.97 -5.43
CA ALA A 13 -23.91 -26.85 -6.58
C ALA A 13 -22.51 -27.15 -7.16
N LEU A 14 -21.61 -26.16 -7.19
CA LEU A 14 -20.21 -26.40 -7.60
C LEU A 14 -19.48 -27.30 -6.61
N ILE A 15 -19.60 -27.03 -5.31
CA ILE A 15 -18.95 -27.84 -4.25
C ILE A 15 -19.45 -29.29 -4.32
N ASP A 16 -20.75 -29.49 -4.48
CA ASP A 16 -21.36 -30.82 -4.59
C ASP A 16 -20.87 -31.55 -5.85
N ALA A 17 -20.78 -30.85 -6.99
CA ALA A 17 -20.27 -31.41 -8.24
C ALA A 17 -18.79 -31.83 -8.12
N LEU A 18 -17.95 -31.04 -7.45
CA LEU A 18 -16.55 -31.38 -7.17
C LEU A 18 -16.46 -32.62 -6.28
N ASN A 19 -17.23 -32.68 -5.19
CA ASN A 19 -17.27 -33.85 -4.30
C ASN A 19 -17.77 -35.11 -5.01
N HIS A 20 -18.80 -35.00 -5.86
CA HIS A 20 -19.28 -36.11 -6.68
C HIS A 20 -18.18 -36.67 -7.60
N ARG A 21 -17.39 -35.79 -8.24
CA ARG A 21 -16.26 -36.23 -9.06
C ARG A 21 -15.19 -36.98 -8.26
N LEU A 22 -14.86 -36.50 -7.06
CA LEU A 22 -13.91 -37.19 -6.18
C LEU A 22 -14.45 -38.55 -5.71
N ALA A 23 -15.76 -38.66 -5.44
CA ALA A 23 -16.40 -39.92 -5.10
C ALA A 23 -16.34 -40.94 -6.25
N GLU A 24 -16.57 -40.50 -7.49
CA GLU A 24 -16.43 -41.36 -8.68
C GLU A 24 -15.00 -41.86 -8.91
N VAL A 25 -13.99 -41.02 -8.63
CA VAL A 25 -12.58 -41.45 -8.68
C VAL A 25 -12.28 -42.50 -7.61
N ASP A 26 -12.77 -42.31 -6.38
CA ASP A 26 -12.59 -43.28 -5.30
C ASP A 26 -13.29 -44.61 -5.61
N LYS A 27 -14.50 -44.57 -6.17
CA LYS A 27 -15.22 -45.76 -6.63
C LYS A 27 -14.43 -46.54 -7.69
N ARG A 28 -13.80 -45.84 -8.65
CA ARG A 28 -12.93 -46.47 -9.66
C ARG A 28 -11.69 -47.10 -9.02
N ARG A 29 -11.04 -46.41 -8.08
CA ARG A 29 -9.91 -46.95 -7.31
C ARG A 29 -10.30 -48.26 -6.64
N VAL A 30 -11.39 -48.28 -5.86
CA VAL A 30 -11.87 -49.49 -5.17
C VAL A 30 -12.22 -50.61 -6.16
N THR A 31 -12.83 -50.28 -7.31
CA THR A 31 -13.17 -51.28 -8.32
C THR A 31 -11.94 -51.94 -8.92
N ILE A 32 -10.88 -51.17 -9.20
CA ILE A 32 -9.63 -51.69 -9.73
C ILE A 32 -8.89 -52.51 -8.66
N ASP A 33 -8.86 -52.03 -7.41
CA ASP A 33 -8.25 -52.75 -6.30
C ASP A 33 -8.88 -54.14 -6.10
N LEU A 34 -10.21 -54.24 -6.21
CA LEU A 34 -10.93 -55.50 -6.14
C LEU A 34 -10.61 -56.43 -7.32
N ALA A 35 -10.37 -55.89 -8.52
CA ALA A 35 -10.03 -56.67 -9.70
C ALA A 35 -8.58 -57.18 -9.68
N GLU A 36 -7.64 -56.37 -9.18
CA GLU A 36 -6.21 -56.70 -9.09
C GLU A 36 -5.87 -57.57 -7.86
N ALA A 37 -6.77 -57.68 -6.88
CA ALA A 37 -6.60 -58.55 -5.71
C ALA A 37 -6.52 -60.06 -6.04
N ALA A 38 -6.90 -60.47 -7.25
CA ALA A 38 -6.85 -61.86 -7.70
C ALA A 38 -5.46 -62.31 -8.24
N ASP A 39 -4.52 -61.38 -8.46
CA ASP A 39 -3.19 -61.67 -8.99
C ASP A 39 -2.09 -61.34 -7.96
N VAL A 40 -1.39 -62.36 -7.48
CA VAL A 40 -0.48 -62.27 -6.32
C VAL A 40 0.81 -61.51 -6.66
N ILE A 41 1.25 -61.51 -7.93
CA ILE A 41 2.55 -60.92 -8.35
C ILE A 41 2.40 -59.43 -8.71
N ALA A 42 1.24 -59.00 -9.24
CA ALA A 42 0.93 -57.60 -9.55
C ALA A 42 0.54 -56.75 -8.31
N ASN A 43 0.43 -57.40 -7.15
CA ASN A 43 -0.24 -56.88 -5.95
C ASN A 43 0.49 -55.70 -5.28
N ASP A 44 1.83 -55.68 -5.27
CA ASP A 44 2.58 -54.65 -4.54
C ASP A 44 2.55 -53.28 -5.26
N LEU A 45 2.69 -53.29 -6.59
CA LEU A 45 2.57 -52.08 -7.41
C LEU A 45 1.12 -51.54 -7.42
N ALA A 46 0.14 -52.44 -7.49
CA ALA A 46 -1.29 -52.14 -7.39
C ALA A 46 -1.62 -51.45 -6.05
N LYS A 47 -1.18 -52.02 -4.93
CA LYS A 47 -1.32 -51.44 -3.58
C LYS A 47 -0.69 -50.07 -3.47
N LYS A 48 0.55 -49.91 -3.97
CA LYS A 48 1.24 -48.62 -3.96
C LYS A 48 0.50 -47.57 -4.78
N ARG A 49 -0.03 -47.94 -5.95
CA ARG A 49 -0.85 -47.05 -6.78
C ARG A 49 -2.13 -46.65 -6.04
N SER A 50 -2.84 -47.59 -5.43
CA SER A 50 -4.07 -47.31 -4.67
C SER A 50 -3.81 -46.36 -3.51
N ALA A 51 -2.77 -46.61 -2.71
CA ALA A 51 -2.37 -45.74 -1.61
C ALA A 51 -2.05 -44.31 -2.06
N ASN A 52 -1.35 -44.17 -3.20
CA ASN A 52 -1.09 -42.85 -3.79
C ASN A 52 -2.38 -42.13 -4.23
N VAL A 53 -3.32 -42.87 -4.85
CA VAL A 53 -4.62 -42.30 -5.26
C VAL A 53 -5.44 -41.88 -4.04
N GLU A 54 -5.43 -42.68 -2.97
CA GLU A 54 -6.11 -42.35 -1.71
C GLU A 54 -5.52 -41.07 -1.09
N ALA A 55 -4.19 -40.95 -1.02
CA ALA A 55 -3.52 -39.75 -0.52
C ALA A 55 -3.89 -38.50 -1.34
N LEU A 56 -3.92 -38.61 -2.67
CA LEU A 56 -4.35 -37.53 -3.56
C LEU A 56 -5.84 -37.18 -3.36
N LEU A 57 -6.71 -38.17 -3.17
CA LEU A 57 -8.13 -37.96 -2.89
C LEU A 57 -8.33 -37.23 -1.56
N GLN A 58 -7.58 -37.59 -0.51
CA GLN A 58 -7.63 -36.89 0.77
C GLN A 58 -7.19 -35.43 0.63
N ALA A 59 -6.09 -35.17 -0.07
CA ALA A 59 -5.63 -33.81 -0.35
C ALA A 59 -6.65 -33.01 -1.17
N ALA A 60 -7.24 -33.62 -2.21
CA ALA A 60 -8.26 -32.98 -3.04
C ALA A 60 -9.55 -32.67 -2.26
N ARG A 61 -10.03 -33.60 -1.41
CA ARG A 61 -11.19 -33.37 -0.53
C ARG A 61 -10.94 -32.21 0.42
N LYS A 62 -9.73 -32.14 1.01
CA LYS A 62 -9.33 -31.00 1.84
C LYS A 62 -9.35 -29.69 1.05
N ALA A 63 -8.78 -29.67 -0.15
CA ALA A 63 -8.78 -28.48 -1.01
C ALA A 63 -10.20 -28.00 -1.37
N VAL A 64 -11.13 -28.92 -1.66
CA VAL A 64 -12.55 -28.59 -1.93
C VAL A 64 -13.23 -28.04 -0.68
N ALA A 65 -12.96 -28.62 0.50
CA ALA A 65 -13.49 -28.13 1.77
C ALA A 65 -12.96 -26.72 2.10
N ASP A 66 -11.66 -26.50 1.95
CA ASP A 66 -11.00 -25.20 2.17
C ASP A 66 -11.57 -24.12 1.22
N PHE A 67 -11.74 -24.47 -0.07
CA PHE A 67 -12.39 -23.62 -1.07
C PHE A 67 -13.81 -23.23 -0.65
N GLY A 68 -14.62 -24.19 -0.20
CA GLY A 68 -15.97 -23.91 0.29
C GLY A 68 -16.00 -22.99 1.51
N ALA A 69 -15.08 -23.20 2.46
CA ALA A 69 -14.96 -22.39 3.67
C ALA A 69 -14.46 -20.97 3.40
N GLU A 70 -13.64 -20.76 2.37
CA GLU A 70 -13.14 -19.45 1.95
C GLU A 70 -14.27 -18.47 1.64
N PHE A 71 -15.26 -18.86 0.83
CA PHE A 71 -16.38 -17.95 0.50
C PHE A 71 -17.15 -17.46 1.71
N ARG A 72 -17.33 -18.32 2.73
CA ARG A 72 -18.01 -17.91 3.97
C ARG A 72 -17.16 -16.91 4.75
N ARG A 73 -15.85 -17.16 4.86
CA ARG A 73 -14.92 -16.24 5.53
C ARG A 73 -14.89 -14.89 4.83
N ASP A 74 -14.77 -14.89 3.50
CA ASP A 74 -14.76 -13.68 2.69
C ASP A 74 -16.06 -12.88 2.80
N TYR A 75 -17.21 -13.57 2.75
CA TYR A 75 -18.51 -12.91 2.90
C TYR A 75 -18.63 -12.20 4.26
N GLU A 76 -18.30 -12.88 5.35
CA GLU A 76 -18.34 -12.28 6.69
C GLU A 76 -17.31 -11.16 6.85
N LEU A 77 -16.11 -11.32 6.28
CA LEU A 77 -15.10 -10.25 6.29
C LEU A 77 -15.56 -9.04 5.48
N ARG A 78 -16.10 -9.21 4.26
CA ARG A 78 -16.64 -8.10 3.45
C ARG A 78 -17.76 -7.37 4.18
N LYS A 79 -18.66 -8.10 4.87
CA LYS A 79 -19.72 -7.52 5.67
C LYS A 79 -19.16 -6.69 6.83
N ARG A 80 -18.16 -7.21 7.55
CA ARG A 80 -17.47 -6.48 8.62
C ARG A 80 -16.74 -5.25 8.07
N THR A 81 -16.01 -5.40 6.96
CA THR A 81 -15.27 -4.31 6.31
C THR A 81 -16.18 -3.17 5.88
N ASN A 82 -17.31 -3.46 5.23
CA ASN A 82 -18.31 -2.44 4.90
C ASN A 82 -18.83 -1.72 6.15
N LYS A 83 -19.06 -2.44 7.25
CA LYS A 83 -19.55 -1.85 8.51
C LYS A 83 -18.49 -0.97 9.19
N VAL A 84 -17.22 -1.37 9.18
CA VAL A 84 -16.12 -0.66 9.84
C VAL A 84 -15.69 0.54 9.00
N LEU A 85 -15.34 0.33 7.73
CA LEU A 85 -14.80 1.37 6.85
C LEU A 85 -15.89 2.34 6.36
N GLY A 86 -17.14 1.88 6.20
CA GLY A 86 -18.26 2.73 5.80
C GLY A 86 -18.65 3.80 6.83
N ARG A 87 -18.04 3.80 8.02
CA ARG A 87 -18.14 4.91 8.99
C ARG A 87 -17.33 6.12 8.54
N TYR A 88 -16.24 5.89 7.82
CA TYR A 88 -15.22 6.88 7.49
C TYR A 88 -15.29 7.31 6.03
N THR A 89 -15.63 6.40 5.11
CA THR A 89 -15.69 6.67 3.67
C THR A 89 -17.04 6.30 3.07
N ALA A 90 -17.31 6.80 1.86
CA ALA A 90 -18.48 6.43 1.07
C ALA A 90 -18.41 4.97 0.60
N LYS A 91 -19.57 4.34 0.39
CA LYS A 91 -19.64 2.89 0.07
C LYS A 91 -18.93 2.53 -1.23
N ASP A 92 -19.01 3.40 -2.22
CA ASP A 92 -18.37 3.27 -3.54
C ASP A 92 -16.84 3.40 -3.49
N ASN A 93 -16.30 3.94 -2.39
CA ASN A 93 -14.86 3.97 -2.12
C ASN A 93 -14.34 2.66 -1.53
N ILE A 94 -15.20 1.69 -1.19
CA ILE A 94 -14.83 0.37 -0.66
C ILE A 94 -15.01 -0.67 -1.76
N LYS A 95 -13.95 -0.95 -2.50
CA LYS A 95 -14.00 -1.70 -3.75
C LYS A 95 -13.54 -3.14 -3.57
N PHE A 96 -14.49 -4.07 -3.73
CA PHE A 96 -14.25 -5.51 -3.75
C PHE A 96 -14.29 -6.12 -5.15
N ASP A 97 -14.65 -5.31 -6.15
CA ASP A 97 -14.85 -5.77 -7.52
C ASP A 97 -13.53 -6.22 -8.17
N GLY A 98 -13.65 -7.11 -9.15
CA GLY A 98 -12.52 -7.68 -9.85
C GLY A 98 -11.65 -6.64 -10.56
N LEU A 99 -12.23 -5.61 -11.17
CA LEU A 99 -11.46 -4.61 -11.93
C LEU A 99 -10.53 -3.83 -10.98
N SER A 100 -11.09 -3.28 -9.90
CA SER A 100 -10.30 -2.55 -8.91
C SER A 100 -9.19 -3.42 -8.34
N ARG A 101 -9.51 -4.66 -7.93
CA ARG A 101 -8.50 -5.57 -7.35
C ARG A 101 -7.41 -5.93 -8.36
N VAL A 102 -7.77 -6.25 -9.61
CA VAL A 102 -6.83 -6.59 -10.70
C VAL A 102 -5.91 -5.41 -11.03
N SER A 103 -6.42 -4.19 -11.09
CA SER A 103 -5.61 -3.00 -11.40
C SER A 103 -4.61 -2.63 -10.30
N HIS A 104 -4.74 -3.21 -9.11
CA HIS A 104 -3.92 -2.88 -7.93
C HIS A 104 -3.08 -4.06 -7.41
N VAL A 105 -2.89 -5.11 -8.22
CA VAL A 105 -2.06 -6.29 -7.83
C VAL A 105 -0.56 -6.09 -8.06
N THR A 106 -0.17 -5.05 -8.79
CA THR A 106 1.20 -4.90 -9.28
C THR A 106 1.64 -3.44 -9.37
N ASP A 107 2.94 -3.20 -9.32
CA ASP A 107 3.58 -1.94 -9.70
C ASP A 107 4.38 -2.13 -11.01
N ALA A 108 5.33 -1.24 -11.31
CA ALA A 108 6.11 -1.32 -12.54
C ALA A 108 7.11 -2.50 -12.57
N THR A 109 7.28 -3.26 -11.48
CA THR A 109 8.01 -4.54 -11.50
C THR A 109 7.27 -5.64 -12.24
N ASP A 110 5.96 -5.48 -12.47
CA ASP A 110 5.06 -6.45 -13.10
C ASP A 110 4.88 -7.77 -12.29
N TRP A 111 5.33 -7.80 -11.03
CA TRP A 111 5.10 -8.94 -10.15
C TRP A 111 3.63 -8.99 -9.73
N ARG A 112 3.05 -10.19 -9.79
CA ARG A 112 1.65 -10.46 -9.41
C ARG A 112 1.64 -11.64 -8.46
N VAL A 113 1.57 -11.35 -7.16
CA VAL A 113 1.65 -12.37 -6.10
C VAL A 113 0.26 -12.67 -5.57
N GLU A 114 -0.42 -11.67 -5.01
CA GLU A 114 -1.78 -11.81 -4.48
C GLU A 114 -2.71 -10.71 -4.99
N TYR A 115 -4.02 -10.98 -4.93
CA TYR A 115 -5.04 -9.95 -5.07
C TYR A 115 -5.26 -9.28 -3.72
N PRO A 116 -5.39 -7.94 -3.66
CA PRO A 116 -5.78 -7.31 -2.41
C PRO A 116 -7.19 -7.75 -2.02
N PHE A 117 -7.48 -7.82 -0.73
CA PHE A 117 -8.82 -8.11 -0.23
C PHE A 117 -9.81 -7.01 -0.66
N VAL A 118 -9.37 -5.76 -0.50
CA VAL A 118 -10.15 -4.56 -0.79
C VAL A 118 -9.24 -3.45 -1.33
N VAL A 119 -9.77 -2.66 -2.25
CA VAL A 119 -9.16 -1.38 -2.66
C VAL A 119 -9.99 -0.25 -2.08
N LEU A 120 -9.33 0.71 -1.44
CA LEU A 120 -9.93 1.88 -0.83
C LEU A 120 -9.53 3.12 -1.63
N THR A 121 -10.50 3.96 -2.00
CA THR A 121 -10.26 5.18 -2.77
C THR A 121 -10.84 6.38 -2.00
N PRO A 122 -10.20 6.92 -0.95
CA PRO A 122 -10.71 8.08 -0.21
C PRO A 122 -10.88 9.31 -1.12
N ASP A 123 -11.93 10.11 -0.91
CA ASP A 123 -12.16 11.39 -1.59
C ASP A 123 -11.36 12.52 -0.96
N THR A 124 -11.16 12.49 0.36
CA THR A 124 -10.42 13.50 1.10
C THR A 124 -9.44 12.88 2.09
N GLU A 125 -8.37 13.63 2.40
CA GLU A 125 -7.35 13.19 3.35
C GLU A 125 -7.91 12.94 4.76
N ASP A 126 -8.99 13.64 5.15
CA ASP A 126 -9.64 13.46 6.46
C ASP A 126 -10.12 12.02 6.72
N GLU A 127 -10.36 11.25 5.67
CA GLU A 127 -10.80 9.85 5.78
C GLU A 127 -9.67 8.91 6.21
N MET A 128 -8.41 9.31 5.98
CA MET A 128 -7.22 8.45 6.10
C MET A 128 -7.06 7.88 7.50
N ALA A 129 -7.19 8.70 8.54
CA ALA A 129 -7.06 8.27 9.93
C ALA A 129 -8.06 7.16 10.30
N GLY A 130 -9.31 7.30 9.84
CA GLY A 130 -10.36 6.31 10.05
C GLY A 130 -10.15 5.04 9.22
N LEU A 131 -9.70 5.18 7.97
CA LEU A 131 -9.39 4.04 7.10
C LEU A 131 -8.23 3.21 7.66
N VAL A 132 -7.14 3.84 8.12
CA VAL A 132 -5.99 3.15 8.73
C VAL A 132 -6.44 2.38 9.98
N LYS A 133 -7.15 3.05 10.92
CA LYS A 133 -7.72 2.40 12.11
C LYS A 133 -8.61 1.20 11.74
N GLY A 134 -9.50 1.39 10.78
CA GLY A 134 -10.43 0.36 10.36
C GLY A 134 -9.75 -0.83 9.72
N CYS A 135 -8.73 -0.61 8.88
CA CYS A 135 -7.93 -1.69 8.30
C CYS A 135 -7.19 -2.51 9.37
N ILE A 136 -6.61 -1.84 10.37
CA ILE A 136 -5.92 -2.50 11.50
C ILE A 136 -6.93 -3.31 12.33
N GLU A 137 -8.12 -2.75 12.64
CA GLU A 137 -9.21 -3.47 13.34
C GLU A 137 -9.64 -4.75 12.59
N LEU A 138 -9.60 -4.71 11.25
CA LEU A 138 -9.95 -5.83 10.39
C LEU A 138 -8.81 -6.83 10.20
N GLY A 139 -7.60 -6.54 10.69
CA GLY A 139 -6.41 -7.36 10.51
C GLY A 139 -5.86 -7.34 9.09
N LEU A 140 -6.08 -6.26 8.35
CA LEU A 140 -5.61 -6.09 6.97
C LEU A 140 -4.23 -5.41 6.94
N THR A 141 -3.30 -5.98 6.17
CA THR A 141 -2.05 -5.29 5.81
C THR A 141 -2.37 -4.10 4.92
N ILE A 142 -1.94 -2.90 5.31
CA ILE A 142 -2.22 -1.67 4.57
C ILE A 142 -1.11 -1.41 3.55
N ILE A 143 -1.50 -1.12 2.31
CA ILE A 143 -0.60 -0.80 1.21
C ILE A 143 -1.04 0.55 0.61
N PRO A 144 -0.39 1.68 0.94
CA PRO A 144 -0.51 2.91 0.15
C PRO A 144 -0.16 2.69 -1.31
N ARG A 145 -0.90 3.36 -2.18
CA ARG A 145 -0.60 3.42 -3.61
C ARG A 145 -1.07 4.75 -4.20
N GLY A 146 -0.17 5.48 -4.85
CA GLY A 146 -0.50 6.54 -5.80
C GLY A 146 -0.57 5.96 -7.21
N GLY A 147 0.29 6.43 -8.11
CA GLY A 147 0.33 5.95 -9.51
C GLY A 147 0.90 4.54 -9.72
N GLY A 148 1.44 3.89 -8.68
CA GLY A 148 1.93 2.51 -8.79
C GLY A 148 3.13 2.31 -9.72
N THR A 149 3.95 3.35 -9.91
CA THR A 149 5.08 3.35 -10.85
C THR A 149 6.39 2.87 -10.23
N GLY A 150 6.36 2.33 -9.00
CA GLY A 150 7.53 1.85 -8.28
C GLY A 150 8.15 0.60 -8.93
N TYR A 151 9.46 0.45 -8.78
CA TYR A 151 10.24 -0.69 -9.31
C TYR A 151 10.82 -1.59 -8.20
N THR A 152 10.22 -1.53 -7.01
CA THR A 152 10.75 -2.18 -5.80
C THR A 152 9.75 -3.15 -5.18
N GLY A 153 8.55 -3.28 -5.74
CA GLY A 153 7.48 -4.15 -5.22
C GLY A 153 6.70 -3.52 -4.06
N GLY A 154 6.91 -2.24 -3.75
CA GLY A 154 6.32 -1.60 -2.58
C GLY A 154 4.79 -1.52 -2.61
N ALA A 155 4.17 -1.44 -3.79
CA ALA A 155 2.72 -1.40 -3.91
C ALA A 155 2.08 -2.77 -4.19
N ILE A 156 2.82 -3.88 -4.00
CA ILE A 156 2.38 -5.23 -4.36
C ILE A 156 1.80 -5.97 -3.15
N PRO A 157 0.54 -6.44 -3.23
CA PRO A 157 -0.01 -7.34 -2.24
C PRO A 157 0.73 -8.68 -2.19
N LEU A 158 1.28 -9.01 -1.03
CA LEU A 158 1.94 -10.31 -0.76
C LEU A 158 1.07 -11.27 0.05
N THR A 159 -0.10 -10.80 0.50
CA THR A 159 -1.06 -11.58 1.29
C THR A 159 -2.48 -11.28 0.82
N PRO A 160 -3.38 -12.28 0.80
CA PRO A 160 -4.78 -12.07 0.48
C PRO A 160 -5.49 -11.18 1.49
N LEU A 161 -4.97 -11.02 2.72
CA LEU A 161 -5.50 -10.13 3.75
C LEU A 161 -4.84 -8.75 3.72
N SER A 162 -4.93 -8.07 2.58
CA SER A 162 -4.37 -6.73 2.36
C SER A 162 -5.42 -5.74 1.87
N ALA A 163 -5.28 -4.48 2.29
CA ALA A 163 -6.03 -3.35 1.79
C ALA A 163 -5.10 -2.42 1.03
N VAL A 164 -5.35 -2.19 -0.25
CA VAL A 164 -4.66 -1.14 -1.00
C VAL A 164 -5.43 0.15 -0.84
N ILE A 165 -4.80 1.21 -0.33
CA ILE A 165 -5.38 2.55 -0.26
C ILE A 165 -4.82 3.35 -1.43
N ASN A 166 -5.66 3.57 -2.44
CA ASN A 166 -5.32 4.39 -3.61
C ASN A 166 -5.54 5.87 -3.29
N THR A 167 -4.45 6.64 -3.30
CA THR A 167 -4.42 8.07 -2.94
C THR A 167 -4.56 9.01 -4.14
N GLU A 168 -4.71 8.51 -5.38
CA GLU A 168 -4.75 9.32 -6.62
C GLU A 168 -5.86 10.39 -6.62
N LYS A 169 -6.97 10.19 -5.90
CA LYS A 169 -8.03 11.20 -5.74
C LYS A 169 -7.63 12.37 -4.83
N LEU A 170 -6.56 12.25 -4.04
CA LEU A 170 -6.06 13.31 -3.16
C LEU A 170 -5.22 14.33 -3.95
N GLU A 171 -5.87 15.00 -4.89
CA GLU A 171 -5.24 15.80 -5.94
C GLU A 171 -5.23 17.32 -5.69
N ALA A 172 -5.40 17.74 -4.44
CA ALA A 172 -5.33 19.14 -4.05
C ALA A 172 -3.95 19.73 -4.41
N LEU A 173 -3.92 20.86 -5.11
CA LEU A 173 -2.69 21.52 -5.56
C LEU A 173 -2.81 23.02 -5.35
N GLY A 174 -1.89 23.60 -4.58
CA GLY A 174 -1.82 25.03 -4.31
C GLY A 174 -1.11 25.81 -5.42
N ALA A 175 -1.07 27.13 -5.27
CA ALA A 175 -0.18 27.99 -6.04
C ALA A 175 1.25 27.89 -5.50
N VAL A 176 2.21 28.37 -6.29
CA VAL A 176 3.57 28.63 -5.77
C VAL A 176 3.53 29.90 -4.93
N GLU A 177 4.04 29.81 -3.71
CA GLU A 177 4.06 30.90 -2.74
C GLU A 177 5.47 31.09 -2.18
N MET A 178 5.84 32.35 -1.92
CA MET A 178 7.06 32.68 -1.19
C MET A 178 6.77 32.56 0.30
N ALA A 179 7.41 31.60 0.97
CA ALA A 179 7.16 31.29 2.37
C ALA A 179 8.44 31.45 3.21
N MET A 180 8.29 32.00 4.41
CA MET A 180 9.36 32.02 5.41
C MET A 180 9.41 30.66 6.12
N LEU A 181 10.39 29.83 5.78
CA LEU A 181 10.55 28.53 6.42
C LEU A 181 11.10 28.68 7.85
N PRO A 182 10.70 27.82 8.81
CA PRO A 182 11.15 27.94 10.20
C PRO A 182 12.68 27.91 10.34
N GLY A 183 13.26 28.97 10.91
CA GLY A 183 14.71 29.09 11.11
C GLY A 183 15.51 29.42 9.85
N VAL A 184 14.85 29.82 8.75
CA VAL A 184 15.49 30.34 7.54
C VAL A 184 15.34 31.87 7.54
N ASP A 185 16.37 32.57 7.05
CA ASP A 185 16.50 34.04 7.11
C ASP A 185 15.88 34.77 5.91
N ARG A 186 15.31 34.03 4.95
CA ARG A 186 14.69 34.55 3.73
C ARG A 186 13.52 33.68 3.28
N GLU A 187 12.63 34.27 2.49
CA GLU A 187 11.57 33.53 1.84
C GLU A 187 12.12 32.55 0.80
N TYR A 188 11.42 31.44 0.61
CA TYR A 188 11.70 30.46 -0.42
C TYR A 188 10.41 30.05 -1.14
N ALA A 189 10.51 29.70 -2.42
CA ALA A 189 9.36 29.26 -3.19
C ALA A 189 8.92 27.87 -2.73
N THR A 190 7.64 27.74 -2.39
CA THR A 190 7.01 26.49 -1.93
C THR A 190 5.71 26.25 -2.68
N ILE A 191 5.28 24.99 -2.75
CA ILE A 191 4.01 24.61 -3.34
C ILE A 191 3.38 23.49 -2.51
N TYR A 192 2.13 23.68 -2.11
CA TYR A 192 1.36 22.65 -1.42
C TYR A 192 0.80 21.64 -2.42
N SER A 193 0.85 20.35 -2.07
CA SER A 193 0.31 19.27 -2.88
C SER A 193 -0.23 18.14 -2.00
N GLY A 194 -1.38 17.61 -2.37
CA GLY A 194 -1.88 16.33 -1.87
C GLY A 194 -1.05 15.15 -2.39
N ALA A 195 -1.16 14.01 -1.71
CA ALA A 195 -0.38 12.81 -2.01
C ALA A 195 -0.66 12.23 -3.41
N GLY A 196 -1.88 12.41 -3.93
CA GLY A 196 -2.34 11.88 -5.22
C GLY A 196 -1.98 12.73 -6.43
N VAL A 197 -1.41 13.93 -6.24
CA VAL A 197 -1.08 14.80 -7.38
C VAL A 197 0.03 14.18 -8.21
N VAL A 198 -0.21 14.07 -9.51
CA VAL A 198 0.80 13.65 -10.49
C VAL A 198 1.97 14.64 -10.53
N THR A 199 3.19 14.12 -10.46
CA THR A 199 4.44 14.90 -10.36
C THR A 199 4.55 15.97 -11.44
N LYS A 200 4.19 15.65 -12.68
CA LYS A 200 4.21 16.58 -13.81
C LYS A 200 3.34 17.82 -13.57
N ARG A 201 2.18 17.69 -12.91
CA ARG A 201 1.30 18.82 -12.59
C ARG A 201 1.97 19.82 -11.65
N VAL A 202 2.76 19.33 -10.69
CA VAL A 202 3.54 20.18 -9.77
C VAL A 202 4.69 20.86 -10.52
N SER A 203 5.40 20.13 -11.38
CA SER A 203 6.45 20.70 -12.24
C SER A 203 5.89 21.82 -13.13
N ASP A 204 4.74 21.60 -13.76
CA ASP A 204 4.10 22.60 -14.63
C ASP A 204 3.65 23.84 -13.85
N ALA A 205 3.15 23.66 -12.63
CA ALA A 205 2.79 24.77 -11.76
C ALA A 205 4.02 25.61 -11.35
N ALA A 206 5.13 24.95 -11.01
CA ALA A 206 6.39 25.60 -10.72
C ALA A 206 6.93 26.37 -11.94
N GLU A 207 6.96 25.73 -13.11
CA GLU A 207 7.45 26.33 -14.36
C GLU A 207 6.63 27.58 -14.75
N ARG A 208 5.29 27.52 -14.64
CA ARG A 208 4.43 28.69 -14.87
C ARG A 208 4.72 29.86 -13.92
N ALA A 209 5.18 29.57 -12.70
CA ALA A 209 5.56 30.57 -11.71
C ALA A 209 7.03 31.02 -11.85
N GLY A 210 7.78 30.53 -12.85
CA GLY A 210 9.19 30.88 -13.06
C GLY A 210 10.18 30.09 -12.18
N PHE A 211 9.75 28.97 -11.60
CA PHE A 211 10.56 28.11 -10.75
C PHE A 211 10.78 26.74 -11.38
N VAL A 212 11.74 25.98 -10.82
CA VAL A 212 12.01 24.59 -11.20
C VAL A 212 11.59 23.69 -10.06
N PHE A 213 10.71 22.72 -10.34
CA PHE A 213 10.48 21.62 -9.41
C PHE A 213 11.63 20.60 -9.52
N ALA A 214 12.27 20.32 -8.38
CA ALA A 214 13.49 19.52 -8.31
C ALA A 214 13.27 18.02 -8.54
N VAL A 215 12.14 17.47 -8.08
CA VAL A 215 11.87 16.03 -8.13
C VAL A 215 11.33 15.64 -9.50
N ASP A 216 12.16 15.00 -10.32
CA ASP A 216 11.91 14.69 -11.74
C ASP A 216 12.14 13.20 -12.10
N PRO A 217 11.50 12.24 -11.42
CA PRO A 217 11.64 10.83 -11.78
C PRO A 217 11.24 10.61 -13.26
N THR A 218 11.82 9.60 -13.91
CA THR A 218 11.46 9.25 -15.30
C THR A 218 9.96 8.99 -15.47
N SER A 219 9.28 8.57 -14.40
CA SER A 219 7.84 8.34 -14.33
C SER A 219 7.02 9.59 -14.00
N ALA A 220 7.55 10.82 -14.08
CA ALA A 220 6.87 12.03 -13.61
C ALA A 220 5.45 12.27 -14.17
N GLU A 221 5.14 11.74 -15.35
CA GLU A 221 3.80 11.83 -15.96
C GLU A 221 2.76 10.88 -15.33
N ALA A 222 3.20 9.94 -14.49
CA ALA A 222 2.33 8.95 -13.83
C ALA A 222 2.59 8.81 -12.32
N SER A 223 3.79 9.11 -11.83
CA SER A 223 4.10 9.04 -10.40
C SER A 223 3.44 10.19 -9.64
N CYS A 224 3.01 9.90 -8.41
CA CYS A 224 2.34 10.87 -7.54
C CYS A 224 3.31 11.41 -6.46
N ILE A 225 3.02 12.59 -5.93
CA ILE A 225 3.87 13.25 -4.91
C ILE A 225 4.03 12.40 -3.64
N GLY A 226 2.98 11.76 -3.15
CA GLY A 226 3.07 10.87 -1.98
C GLY A 226 4.03 9.71 -2.20
N GLY A 227 4.04 9.15 -3.41
CA GLY A 227 5.01 8.13 -3.82
C GLY A 227 6.44 8.64 -3.87
N ASN A 228 6.63 9.83 -4.44
CA ASN A 228 7.94 10.47 -4.50
C ASN A 228 8.51 10.72 -3.10
N ILE A 229 7.69 11.16 -2.15
CA ILE A 229 8.10 11.39 -0.76
C ILE A 229 8.51 10.07 -0.11
N ALA A 230 7.64 9.07 -0.11
CA ALA A 230 7.90 7.81 0.59
C ALA A 230 9.07 7.01 0.02
N MET A 231 9.37 7.17 -1.28
CA MET A 231 10.51 6.54 -1.95
C MET A 231 11.80 7.38 -1.87
N ASN A 232 11.72 8.61 -1.35
CA ASN A 232 12.73 9.65 -1.50
C ASN A 232 13.22 9.77 -2.95
N ALA A 233 12.27 9.91 -3.87
CA ALA A 233 12.51 9.88 -5.31
C ALA A 233 13.42 11.02 -5.75
N GLY A 234 14.19 10.76 -6.79
CA GLY A 234 14.95 11.77 -7.52
C GLY A 234 14.90 11.46 -9.00
N GLY A 235 15.55 12.31 -9.78
CA GLY A 235 15.75 12.11 -11.20
C GLY A 235 17.02 12.78 -11.66
N LYS A 236 17.04 13.27 -12.91
CA LYS A 236 18.24 13.86 -13.52
C LYS A 236 18.62 15.16 -12.82
N LYS A 237 17.63 15.92 -12.34
CA LYS A 237 17.81 17.16 -11.58
C LYS A 237 18.42 16.93 -10.19
N ALA A 238 18.39 15.71 -9.65
CA ALA A 238 18.90 15.43 -8.30
C ALA A 238 20.41 15.70 -8.12
N VAL A 239 21.17 15.72 -9.21
CA VAL A 239 22.60 16.11 -9.19
C VAL A 239 22.78 17.54 -8.67
N LEU A 240 21.89 18.45 -9.07
CA LEU A 240 21.94 19.86 -8.68
C LEU A 240 21.07 20.13 -7.44
N TRP A 241 19.83 19.64 -7.44
CA TRP A 241 18.80 20.02 -6.46
C TRP A 241 18.43 18.92 -5.45
N GLY A 242 19.05 17.74 -5.52
CA GLY A 242 18.76 16.65 -4.58
C GLY A 242 17.47 15.86 -4.87
N THR A 243 17.14 14.93 -3.98
CA THR A 243 15.94 14.08 -4.01
C THR A 243 14.76 14.74 -3.29
N ALA A 244 13.63 14.05 -3.16
CA ALA A 244 12.44 14.58 -2.50
C ALA A 244 12.72 15.12 -1.10
N LEU A 245 13.42 14.35 -0.25
CA LEU A 245 13.77 14.77 1.11
C LEU A 245 14.64 16.04 1.16
N ASP A 246 15.46 16.29 0.14
CA ASP A 246 16.28 17.51 0.05
C ASP A 246 15.42 18.78 -0.17
N ASN A 247 14.16 18.62 -0.60
CA ASN A 247 13.28 19.71 -1.02
C ASN A 247 12.01 19.88 -0.15
N LEU A 248 11.78 19.00 0.83
CA LEU A 248 10.58 19.02 1.66
C LEU A 248 10.66 20.08 2.77
N ALA A 249 9.74 21.04 2.72
CA ALA A 249 9.50 21.99 3.82
C ALA A 249 8.72 21.33 4.97
N SER A 250 7.66 20.59 4.65
CA SER A 250 6.93 19.73 5.58
C SER A 250 6.19 18.62 4.83
N TRP A 251 5.72 17.62 5.56
CA TRP A 251 4.75 16.64 5.08
C TRP A 251 3.90 16.14 6.25
N ARG A 252 2.74 15.58 5.91
CA ARG A 252 1.83 14.97 6.87
C ARG A 252 1.56 13.52 6.50
N MET A 253 1.40 12.68 7.50
CA MET A 253 1.07 11.27 7.36
C MET A 253 0.16 10.80 8.48
N VAL A 254 -0.44 9.61 8.31
CA VAL A 254 -1.22 8.95 9.37
C VAL A 254 -0.39 7.82 9.99
N ASP A 255 -0.31 7.80 11.32
CA ASP A 255 0.39 6.74 12.04
C ASP A 255 -0.49 5.48 12.24
N PRO A 256 0.07 4.34 12.69
CA PRO A 256 -0.71 3.13 12.94
C PRO A 256 -1.79 3.26 14.03
N ASN A 257 -1.69 4.28 14.89
CA ASN A 257 -2.72 4.58 15.88
C ASN A 257 -3.85 5.42 15.28
N GLY A 258 -3.78 5.76 14.00
CA GLY A 258 -4.67 6.66 13.27
C GLY A 258 -4.70 8.07 13.83
N ASP A 259 -3.54 8.55 14.26
CA ASP A 259 -3.28 9.95 14.57
C ASP A 259 -2.51 10.60 13.41
N TRP A 260 -2.75 11.90 13.21
CA TRP A 260 -2.01 12.67 12.22
C TRP A 260 -0.63 13.02 12.78
N LEU A 261 0.40 12.83 11.97
CA LEU A 261 1.77 13.26 12.23
C LEU A 261 2.17 14.29 11.17
N GLU A 262 2.35 15.54 11.61
CA GLU A 262 2.99 16.59 10.80
C GLU A 262 4.50 16.57 11.07
N VAL A 263 5.30 16.51 10.01
CA VAL A 263 6.76 16.62 10.08
C VAL A 263 7.18 17.90 9.38
N THR A 264 7.71 18.86 10.13
CA THR A 264 8.19 20.14 9.61
C THR A 264 9.71 20.19 9.64
N ARG A 265 10.33 20.56 8.53
CA ARG A 265 11.78 20.79 8.46
C ARG A 265 12.13 22.12 9.13
N LEU A 266 13.03 22.07 10.11
CA LEU A 266 13.58 23.25 10.76
C LEU A 266 14.95 23.58 10.18
N GLU A 267 15.30 24.87 10.16
CA GLU A 267 16.63 25.36 9.76
C GLU A 267 17.06 24.77 8.41
N HIS A 268 16.14 24.78 7.43
CA HIS A 268 16.39 24.17 6.13
C HIS A 268 17.59 24.84 5.45
N ASN A 269 18.58 24.07 5.03
CA ASN A 269 19.81 24.58 4.41
C ASN A 269 19.65 24.98 2.92
N LEU A 270 18.40 25.04 2.43
CA LEU A 270 18.01 25.31 1.04
C LEU A 270 18.87 24.60 -0.02
N GLY A 271 19.29 23.37 0.27
CA GLY A 271 20.22 22.58 -0.52
C GLY A 271 20.17 21.12 -0.12
N LYS A 272 21.19 20.35 -0.48
CA LYS A 272 21.19 18.92 -0.19
C LYS A 272 21.33 18.68 1.32
N ILE A 273 20.49 17.80 1.86
CA ILE A 273 20.37 17.52 3.30
C ILE A 273 21.68 17.06 3.94
N HIS A 274 22.55 16.40 3.17
CA HIS A 274 23.82 15.88 3.66
C HIS A 274 24.93 16.92 3.76
N ASP A 275 24.74 18.10 3.17
CA ASP A 275 25.65 19.24 3.31
C ASP A 275 25.41 19.98 4.64
N ALA A 276 24.24 19.80 5.25
CA ALA A 276 23.96 20.35 6.57
C ALA A 276 24.72 19.56 7.67
N PRO A 277 25.34 20.24 8.65
CA PRO A 277 25.93 19.56 9.80
C PRO A 277 24.92 18.66 10.52
N THR A 278 23.72 19.20 10.73
CA THR A 278 22.58 18.53 11.36
C THR A 278 21.29 18.92 10.64
N ALA A 279 20.46 17.94 10.34
CA ALA A 279 19.09 18.09 9.87
C ALA A 279 18.13 18.03 11.07
N LYS A 280 17.27 19.03 11.23
CA LYS A 280 16.31 19.12 12.34
C LYS A 280 14.88 19.02 11.84
N PHE A 281 14.06 18.20 12.49
CA PHE A 281 12.65 18.02 12.16
C PHE A 281 11.80 18.15 13.39
N LYS A 282 10.74 18.94 13.32
CA LYS A 282 9.70 19.01 14.35
C LYS A 282 8.59 18.04 13.97
N LEU A 283 8.23 17.15 14.88
CA LEU A 283 7.20 16.14 14.71
C LEU A 283 6.05 16.48 15.66
N GLU A 284 4.83 16.60 15.14
CA GLU A 284 3.64 16.95 15.91
C GLU A 284 2.52 15.96 15.65
N TRP A 285 2.06 15.29 16.71
CA TRP A 285 0.94 14.36 16.63
C TRP A 285 -0.35 15.02 17.11
N THR A 286 -1.40 14.86 16.32
CA THR A 286 -2.74 15.37 16.61
C THR A 286 -3.76 14.26 16.40
N HIS A 287 -4.79 14.24 17.25
CA HIS A 287 -5.92 13.36 17.02
C HIS A 287 -6.70 13.81 15.78
N PRO A 288 -7.27 12.87 15.00
CA PRO A 288 -8.11 13.24 13.88
C PRO A 288 -9.33 14.04 14.36
N ALA A 289 -9.74 15.01 13.55
CA ALA A 289 -10.93 15.81 13.83
C ALA A 289 -12.18 14.92 13.91
N GLU A 290 -13.12 15.27 14.79
CA GLU A 290 -14.40 14.57 14.84
C GLU A 290 -15.18 14.82 13.55
N LYS A 291 -15.89 13.81 13.06
CA LYS A 291 -16.66 13.91 11.82
C LYS A 291 -17.69 15.04 11.92
N GLY A 292 -17.58 16.07 11.07
CA GLY A 292 -18.48 17.22 11.04
C GLY A 292 -18.07 18.43 11.90
N SER A 293 -16.91 18.36 12.57
CA SER A 293 -16.28 19.50 13.26
C SER A 293 -15.67 20.52 12.28
N ASP A 294 -15.46 21.75 12.75
CA ASP A 294 -14.76 22.81 12.00
C ASP A 294 -13.28 22.44 11.81
N LYS A 295 -12.98 21.98 10.60
CA LYS A 295 -11.72 21.39 10.18
C LYS A 295 -10.55 22.38 10.12
N THR A 296 -10.82 23.68 10.21
CA THR A 296 -9.77 24.71 10.25
C THR A 296 -9.04 24.75 11.59
N LYS A 297 -9.58 24.05 12.60
CA LYS A 297 -9.00 23.91 13.93
C LYS A 297 -8.40 22.51 14.06
N ASN A 298 -7.26 22.28 13.42
CA ASN A 298 -6.42 21.14 13.77
C ASN A 298 -6.26 21.14 15.29
N GLY A 299 -6.58 20.01 15.92
CA GLY A 299 -6.50 19.88 17.38
C GLY A 299 -5.09 20.23 17.85
N LYS A 300 -4.96 20.77 19.07
CA LYS A 300 -3.65 21.03 19.66
C LYS A 300 -2.85 19.72 19.68
N PRO A 301 -1.56 19.71 19.26
CA PRO A 301 -0.73 18.52 19.34
C PRO A 301 -0.72 17.95 20.75
N PHE A 302 -0.98 16.64 20.88
CA PHE A 302 -0.89 15.94 22.16
C PHE A 302 0.54 15.45 22.43
N LYS A 303 1.36 15.36 21.37
CA LYS A 303 2.77 15.00 21.43
C LYS A 303 3.55 15.86 20.43
N THR A 304 4.70 16.35 20.86
CA THR A 304 5.67 17.06 20.02
C THR A 304 7.06 16.54 20.30
N GLU A 305 7.83 16.25 19.27
CA GLU A 305 9.23 15.84 19.36
C GLU A 305 10.08 16.62 18.35
N THR A 306 11.37 16.73 18.63
CA THR A 306 12.36 17.24 17.67
C THR A 306 13.37 16.14 17.39
N LEU A 307 13.53 15.78 16.13
CA LEU A 307 14.58 14.88 15.66
C LEU A 307 15.75 15.70 15.14
N GLU A 308 16.95 15.39 15.63
CA GLU A 308 18.21 15.94 15.13
C GLU A 308 19.05 14.80 14.56
N ILE A 309 19.34 14.86 13.26
CA ILE A 309 20.03 13.80 12.54
C ILE A 309 21.24 14.41 11.84
N PRO A 310 22.47 13.91 12.05
CA PRO A 310 23.63 14.38 11.29
C PRO A 310 23.38 14.25 9.79
N GLY A 311 23.56 15.33 9.01
CA GLY A 311 23.18 15.34 7.59
C GLY A 311 23.87 14.23 6.78
N ARG A 312 25.14 13.97 7.09
CA ARG A 312 25.95 12.88 6.51
C ARG A 312 25.35 11.47 6.65
N THR A 313 24.38 11.27 7.53
CA THR A 313 23.70 9.96 7.71
C THR A 313 22.74 9.66 6.57
N PHE A 314 22.13 10.69 5.96
CA PHE A 314 21.17 10.49 4.87
C PHE A 314 21.83 10.00 3.57
N ARG A 315 23.12 10.31 3.39
CA ARG A 315 23.88 9.93 2.20
C ARG A 315 25.35 9.72 2.55
N LYS A 316 25.86 8.53 2.29
CA LYS A 316 27.30 8.26 2.38
C LYS A 316 28.08 9.19 1.43
N GLU A 317 29.12 9.81 1.97
CA GLU A 317 30.00 10.73 1.24
C GLU A 317 30.58 10.08 -0.01
N GLY A 318 30.66 10.84 -1.10
CA GLY A 318 31.15 10.38 -2.41
C GLY A 318 30.12 9.63 -3.27
N LEU A 319 28.92 9.34 -2.75
CA LEU A 319 27.84 8.75 -3.54
C LEU A 319 26.85 9.82 -4.01
N GLY A 320 26.49 9.80 -5.30
CA GLY A 320 25.42 10.64 -5.84
C GLY A 320 24.03 10.24 -5.31
N LYS A 321 23.75 8.92 -5.28
CA LYS A 321 22.62 8.29 -4.59
C LYS A 321 23.17 7.19 -3.69
N ASP A 322 22.80 7.23 -2.42
CA ASP A 322 23.13 6.19 -1.44
C ASP A 322 21.90 5.28 -1.26
N VAL A 323 22.09 3.96 -1.22
CA VAL A 323 21.02 2.96 -1.01
C VAL A 323 21.27 2.07 0.21
N THR A 324 22.31 2.34 1.01
CA THR A 324 22.71 1.44 2.11
C THR A 324 21.90 1.63 3.38
N ASP A 325 21.47 2.86 3.68
CA ASP A 325 20.50 3.13 4.76
C ASP A 325 19.11 3.31 4.19
N LYS A 326 18.27 2.26 4.30
CA LYS A 326 16.88 2.23 3.81
C LYS A 326 15.92 3.02 4.70
N PHE A 327 16.24 3.19 5.98
CA PHE A 327 15.34 3.78 6.97
C PHE A 327 15.59 5.27 7.20
N LEU A 328 16.62 5.86 6.56
CA LEU A 328 16.95 7.29 6.62
C LEU A 328 17.01 7.79 8.06
N ALA A 329 17.77 7.08 8.90
CA ALA A 329 17.90 7.33 10.34
C ALA A 329 16.58 7.33 11.15
N GLY A 330 15.53 6.67 10.66
CA GLY A 330 14.23 6.57 11.35
C GLY A 330 13.30 7.75 11.10
N LEU A 331 13.58 8.58 10.09
CA LEU A 331 12.71 9.70 9.71
C LEU A 331 11.33 9.16 9.24
N PRO A 332 10.21 9.58 9.86
CA PRO A 332 8.89 9.02 9.53
C PRO A 332 8.43 9.33 8.10
N GLY A 333 7.80 8.34 7.46
CA GLY A 333 7.11 8.52 6.17
C GLY A 333 8.02 8.60 4.94
N ILE A 334 9.33 8.48 5.10
CA ILE A 334 10.30 8.57 4.01
C ILE A 334 11.29 7.41 4.12
N GLN A 335 11.50 6.68 3.03
CA GLN A 335 12.44 5.56 2.96
C GLN A 335 13.25 5.64 1.66
N LYS A 336 14.37 4.93 1.59
CA LYS A 336 15.02 4.70 0.30
C LYS A 336 14.40 3.46 -0.33
N GLU A 337 13.70 3.60 -1.46
CA GLU A 337 13.06 2.49 -2.20
C GLU A 337 11.87 1.81 -1.45
N GLY A 338 11.04 2.61 -0.77
CA GLY A 338 9.87 2.17 0.02
C GLY A 338 8.61 1.80 -0.80
N CYS A 339 7.44 1.97 -0.21
CA CYS A 339 6.12 1.95 -0.88
C CYS A 339 5.68 3.40 -1.14
N ASP A 340 4.52 3.65 -1.77
CA ASP A 340 3.96 5.01 -1.77
C ASP A 340 3.62 5.45 -0.31
N GLY A 341 3.56 6.76 0.00
CA GLY A 341 3.24 7.23 1.37
C GLY A 341 1.74 7.32 1.64
N LEU A 342 1.30 7.10 2.89
CA LEU A 342 -0.07 7.38 3.36
C LEU A 342 -0.16 8.73 4.07
#